data_AF-A0A952BAW6-F1
#
_entry.id   AF-A0A952BAW6-F1
#
_cell.length_a   1.000
_cell.length_b   1.000
_cell.length_c   1.000
_cell.angle_alpha   90.00
_cell.angle_beta   90.00
_cell.angle_gamma   90.00
#
_symmetry.space_group_name_H-M   'P 1'
#
loop_
_entity.id
_entity.type
_entity.pdbx_description
1 polymer ?
#
loop_
_entity_poly.entity_id
_entity_poly.type
_entity_poly.pdbx_seq_one_letter_code
_entity_poly.pdbx_strand_id
1 'polypeptide(L)'
;MREKIKNTGFSVIEVLMSLAVLTVGMLFVAGVFPVGIHFATISRERTIAAIISDEAFAKIQLYGVDSSMLSADDCKDFNDVSLKAVHSSEFWYPSTSISGNKRYRWSAICRQVDSGSPDLVQVTVFISRKGGGGSKYPDPNGSSGATLSYPSPYKMEVLTSGMGNNELRIKTTGLDEKEKTYINDGSRIVDDDTGAIYRVGERYVEDDDIILLDRDWSGGGDVWVIPPPKGGGRYPCIAVYQRIIKF
;
A
#
# COMPACT_ATOMS: atom_id res chain seq x y z
N MET A 1 -60.50 -33.58 -40.08
CA MET A 1 -60.32 -32.80 -38.84
C MET A 1 -59.02 -32.02 -38.94
N ARG A 2 -59.07 -30.69 -39.00
CA ARG A 2 -57.90 -29.82 -38.89
C ARG A 2 -58.05 -29.05 -37.58
N GLU A 3 -57.28 -29.40 -36.56
CA GLU A 3 -57.21 -28.58 -35.35
C GLU A 3 -56.54 -27.25 -35.69
N LYS A 4 -57.29 -26.15 -35.52
CA LYS A 4 -56.73 -24.79 -35.58
C LYS A 4 -55.95 -24.56 -34.28
N ILE A 5 -54.63 -24.48 -34.40
CA ILE A 5 -53.76 -24.00 -33.32
C ILE A 5 -54.16 -22.54 -33.03
N LYS A 6 -54.77 -22.30 -31.88
CA LYS A 6 -55.08 -20.94 -31.40
C LYS A 6 -53.78 -20.33 -30.86
N ASN A 7 -53.17 -19.43 -31.64
CA ASN A 7 -52.10 -18.58 -31.14
C ASN A 7 -52.70 -17.51 -30.23
N THR A 8 -52.72 -17.75 -28.93
CA THR A 8 -52.99 -16.72 -27.91
C THR A 8 -51.75 -15.84 -27.80
N GLY A 9 -51.82 -14.60 -28.30
CA GLY A 9 -50.77 -13.61 -28.10
C GLY A 9 -50.64 -13.20 -26.63
N PHE A 10 -49.45 -12.78 -26.22
CA PHE A 10 -49.18 -12.29 -24.87
C PHE A 10 -50.01 -11.04 -24.54
N SER A 11 -50.48 -10.93 -23.32
CA SER A 11 -51.17 -9.73 -22.84
C SER A 11 -50.18 -8.58 -22.65
N VAL A 12 -50.60 -7.33 -22.89
CA VAL A 12 -49.78 -6.14 -22.66
C VAL A 12 -49.25 -6.09 -21.22
N ILE A 13 -50.05 -6.51 -20.23
CA ILE A 13 -49.62 -6.52 -18.83
C ILE A 13 -48.51 -7.56 -18.57
N GLU A 14 -48.53 -8.69 -19.27
CA GLU A 14 -47.52 -9.75 -19.14
C GLU A 14 -46.20 -9.31 -19.76
N VAL A 15 -46.25 -8.60 -20.90
CA VAL A 15 -45.09 -7.97 -21.53
C VAL A 15 -44.50 -6.88 -20.63
N LEU A 16 -45.34 -6.04 -20.02
CA LEU A 16 -44.89 -4.98 -19.10
C LEU A 16 -44.29 -5.55 -17.81
N MET A 17 -44.87 -6.61 -17.25
CA MET A 17 -44.29 -7.31 -16.10
C MET A 17 -42.94 -7.94 -16.44
N SER A 18 -42.84 -8.56 -17.62
CA SER A 18 -41.58 -9.12 -18.11
C SER A 18 -40.51 -8.04 -18.30
N LEU A 19 -40.89 -6.88 -18.85
CA LEU A 19 -40.00 -5.73 -19.00
C LEU A 19 -39.54 -5.20 -17.63
N ALA A 20 -40.44 -5.09 -16.65
CA ALA A 20 -40.10 -4.63 -15.31
C ALA A 20 -39.09 -5.57 -14.62
N VAL A 21 -39.33 -6.89 -14.67
CA VAL A 21 -38.40 -7.89 -14.11
C VAL A 21 -37.05 -7.84 -14.84
N LEU A 22 -37.06 -7.68 -16.17
CA LEU A 22 -35.84 -7.53 -16.96
C LEU A 22 -35.05 -6.28 -16.57
N THR A 23 -35.71 -5.13 -16.42
CA THR A 23 -35.05 -3.87 -16.03
C THR A 23 -34.45 -3.97 -14.64
N VAL A 24 -35.17 -4.53 -13.67
CA VAL A 24 -34.64 -4.75 -12.31
C VAL A 24 -33.44 -5.70 -12.33
N GLY A 25 -33.52 -6.80 -13.10
CA GLY A 25 -32.42 -7.74 -13.26
C GLY A 25 -31.16 -7.09 -13.87
N MET A 26 -31.33 -6.28 -14.92
CA MET A 26 -30.21 -5.56 -15.55
C MET A 26 -29.57 -4.53 -14.61
N LEU A 27 -30.36 -3.80 -13.81
CA LEU A 27 -29.84 -2.87 -12.80
C LEU A 27 -29.01 -3.59 -11.74
N PHE A 28 -29.46 -4.78 -11.31
CA PHE A 28 -28.70 -5.58 -10.35
C PHE A 28 -27.36 -6.04 -10.92
N VAL A 29 -27.34 -6.52 -12.18
CA VAL A 29 -26.09 -6.89 -12.87
C VAL A 29 -25.16 -5.69 -13.00
N ALA A 30 -25.69 -4.52 -13.39
CA ALA A 30 -24.91 -3.30 -13.54
C ALA A 30 -24.30 -2.82 -12.21
N GLY A 31 -24.96 -3.05 -11.08
CA GLY A 31 -24.43 -2.73 -9.75
C GLY A 31 -23.36 -3.71 -9.26
N VAL A 32 -23.60 -5.02 -9.40
CA VAL A 32 -22.71 -6.06 -8.83
C VAL A 32 -21.45 -6.28 -9.67
N PHE A 33 -21.55 -6.16 -10.99
CA PHE A 33 -20.44 -6.49 -11.89
C PHE A 33 -19.19 -5.62 -11.69
N PRO A 34 -19.27 -4.28 -11.58
CA PRO A 34 -18.10 -3.43 -11.30
C PRO A 34 -17.46 -3.73 -9.95
N VAL A 35 -18.27 -4.00 -8.93
CA VAL A 35 -17.80 -4.37 -7.58
C VAL A 35 -17.01 -5.68 -7.63
N GLY A 36 -17.51 -6.68 -8.37
CA GLY A 36 -16.80 -7.94 -8.59
C GLY A 36 -15.44 -7.75 -9.28
N ILE A 37 -15.37 -6.91 -10.32
CA ILE A 37 -14.10 -6.57 -10.99
C ILE A 37 -13.13 -5.89 -10.02
N HIS A 38 -13.62 -4.98 -9.19
CA HIS A 38 -12.79 -4.27 -8.22
C HIS A 38 -12.16 -5.23 -7.20
N PHE A 39 -12.97 -6.10 -6.59
CA PHE A 39 -12.46 -7.09 -5.64
C PHE A 39 -11.53 -8.12 -6.28
N ALA A 40 -11.83 -8.57 -7.50
CA ALA A 40 -10.93 -9.45 -8.25
C ALA A 40 -9.57 -8.78 -8.51
N THR A 41 -9.56 -7.47 -8.79
CA THR A 41 -8.33 -6.70 -8.98
C THR A 41 -7.53 -6.60 -7.69
N ILE A 42 -8.16 -6.28 -6.56
CA ILE A 42 -7.48 -6.21 -5.25
C ILE A 42 -6.92 -7.59 -4.86
N SER A 43 -7.71 -8.65 -5.05
CA SER A 43 -7.28 -10.02 -4.75
C SER A 43 -6.05 -10.40 -5.58
N ARG A 44 -6.08 -10.12 -6.89
CA ARG A 44 -4.92 -10.31 -7.77
C ARG A 44 -3.70 -9.53 -7.32
N GLU A 45 -3.87 -8.25 -6.99
CA GLU A 45 -2.77 -7.39 -6.52
C GLU A 45 -2.14 -7.96 -5.24
N ARG A 46 -2.95 -8.45 -4.29
CA ARG A 46 -2.47 -9.07 -3.05
C ARG A 46 -1.73 -10.39 -3.28
N THR A 47 -2.26 -11.26 -4.15
CA THR A 47 -1.59 -12.53 -4.49
C THR A 47 -0.25 -12.30 -5.17
N ILE A 48 -0.18 -11.34 -6.11
CA ILE A 48 1.10 -10.96 -6.74
C ILE A 48 2.03 -10.35 -5.70
N ALA A 49 1.52 -9.50 -4.80
CA ALA A 49 2.33 -8.91 -3.75
C ALA A 49 2.98 -9.99 -2.84
N ALA A 50 2.26 -11.05 -2.47
CA ALA A 50 2.86 -12.14 -1.70
C ALA A 50 4.07 -12.79 -2.43
N ILE A 51 3.96 -13.01 -3.73
CA ILE A 51 5.05 -13.54 -4.55
C ILE A 51 6.24 -12.56 -4.59
N ILE A 52 5.95 -11.27 -4.76
CA ILE A 52 6.98 -10.22 -4.77
C ILE A 52 7.69 -10.13 -3.42
N SER A 53 6.98 -10.27 -2.29
CA SER A 53 7.63 -10.25 -0.97
C SER A 53 8.58 -11.41 -0.79
N ASP A 54 8.20 -12.62 -1.21
CA ASP A 54 9.08 -13.79 -1.10
C ASP A 54 10.36 -13.59 -1.92
N GLU A 55 10.23 -13.04 -3.12
CA GLU A 55 11.37 -12.68 -3.95
C GLU A 55 12.24 -11.58 -3.31
N ALA A 56 11.60 -10.53 -2.76
CA ALA A 56 12.30 -9.44 -2.09
C ALA A 56 13.09 -9.94 -0.87
N PHE A 57 12.50 -10.79 -0.03
CA PHE A 57 13.21 -11.37 1.12
C PHE A 57 14.39 -12.23 0.68
N ALA A 58 14.25 -13.03 -0.38
CA ALA A 58 15.36 -13.80 -0.93
C ALA A 58 16.48 -12.91 -1.46
N LYS A 59 16.15 -11.80 -2.13
CA LYS A 59 17.13 -10.81 -2.60
C LYS A 59 17.83 -10.12 -1.44
N ILE A 60 17.10 -9.70 -0.42
CA ILE A 60 17.66 -9.05 0.77
C ILE A 60 18.65 -10.00 1.47
N GLN A 61 18.34 -11.29 1.57
CA GLN A 61 19.29 -12.32 2.05
C GLN A 61 20.52 -12.45 1.15
N LEU A 62 20.36 -12.39 -0.17
CA LEU A 62 21.46 -12.55 -1.13
C LEU A 62 22.44 -11.37 -1.12
N TYR A 63 21.92 -10.15 -1.05
CA TYR A 63 22.74 -8.93 -1.03
C TYR A 63 23.33 -8.67 0.35
N GLY A 64 22.67 -9.15 1.41
CA GLY A 64 23.10 -8.99 2.79
C GLY A 64 22.82 -7.58 3.33
N VAL A 65 22.80 -7.46 4.65
CA VAL A 65 22.58 -6.20 5.36
C VAL A 65 23.76 -5.96 6.30
N ASP A 66 24.25 -4.74 6.34
CA ASP A 66 25.28 -4.33 7.30
C ASP A 66 24.64 -4.10 8.67
N SER A 67 24.80 -5.08 9.57
CA SER A 67 24.26 -5.02 10.93
C SER A 67 24.86 -3.89 11.76
N SER A 68 26.04 -3.38 11.40
CA SER A 68 26.69 -2.26 12.12
C SER A 68 25.98 -0.93 11.91
N MET A 69 25.19 -0.80 10.84
CA MET A 69 24.43 0.40 10.53
C MET A 69 23.03 0.39 11.13
N LEU A 70 22.57 -0.73 11.69
CA LEU A 70 21.23 -0.89 12.23
C LEU A 70 21.18 -0.62 13.73
N SER A 71 20.00 -0.22 14.20
CA SER A 71 19.66 -0.09 15.62
C SER A 71 18.34 -0.82 15.89
N ALA A 72 18.06 -1.09 17.17
CA ALA A 72 16.77 -1.61 17.60
C ALA A 72 15.66 -0.53 17.57
N ASP A 73 16.06 0.75 17.62
CA ASP A 73 15.17 1.90 17.77
C ASP A 73 15.09 2.79 16.51
N ASP A 74 15.61 2.34 15.36
CA ASP A 74 15.57 3.11 14.11
C ASP A 74 15.48 2.15 12.91
N CYS A 75 14.51 2.38 12.03
CA CYS A 75 14.42 1.67 10.76
C CYS A 75 15.18 2.42 9.67
N LYS A 76 15.95 1.71 8.85
CA LYS A 76 16.68 2.29 7.72
C LYS A 76 16.27 1.67 6.40
N ASP A 77 16.32 2.45 5.32
CA ASP A 77 16.07 1.92 3.97
C ASP A 77 17.13 0.86 3.62
N PHE A 78 16.68 -0.28 3.12
CA PHE A 78 17.55 -1.39 2.71
C PHE A 78 18.59 -0.96 1.66
N ASN A 79 18.25 -0.03 0.78
CA ASN A 79 19.18 0.46 -0.23
C ASN A 79 20.42 1.13 0.40
N ASP A 80 20.27 1.71 1.59
CA ASP A 80 21.33 2.44 2.29
C ASP A 80 22.16 1.51 3.21
N VAL A 81 21.57 0.40 3.68
CA VAL A 81 22.24 -0.59 4.57
C VAL A 81 22.71 -1.87 3.87
N SER A 82 22.52 -1.97 2.54
CA SER A 82 22.92 -3.16 1.78
C SER A 82 24.45 -3.31 1.72
N LEU A 83 24.97 -4.53 1.95
CA LEU A 83 26.42 -4.80 1.88
C LEU A 83 26.98 -4.69 0.45
N LYS A 84 26.10 -4.82 -0.55
CA LYS A 84 26.43 -4.78 -1.97
C LYS A 84 25.50 -3.79 -2.66
N ALA A 85 26.05 -2.93 -3.51
CA ALA A 85 25.26 -2.00 -4.30
C ALA A 85 24.21 -2.75 -5.14
N VAL A 86 22.94 -2.51 -4.84
CA VAL A 86 21.80 -3.13 -5.55
C VAL A 86 21.43 -2.25 -6.74
N HIS A 87 21.43 -2.83 -7.94
CA HIS A 87 21.02 -2.09 -9.11
C HIS A 87 19.53 -1.76 -9.06
N SER A 88 19.15 -0.52 -9.40
CA SER A 88 17.76 -0.03 -9.30
C SER A 88 16.71 -0.90 -10.01
N SER A 89 17.11 -1.69 -11.01
CA SER A 89 16.23 -2.61 -11.74
C SER A 89 15.76 -3.81 -10.92
N GLU A 90 16.47 -4.18 -9.86
CA GLU A 90 16.21 -5.35 -9.00
C GLU A 90 14.99 -5.18 -8.11
N PHE A 91 14.65 -3.93 -7.82
CA PHE A 91 13.46 -3.55 -7.05
C PHE A 91 12.16 -3.69 -7.85
N TRP A 92 12.25 -3.95 -9.16
CA TRP A 92 11.07 -4.01 -10.03
C TRP A 92 10.66 -5.44 -10.34
N TYR A 93 9.35 -5.66 -10.32
CA TYR A 93 8.72 -6.93 -10.68
C TYR A 93 7.88 -6.81 -11.96
N PRO A 94 7.94 -7.81 -12.87
CA PRO A 94 8.77 -9.01 -12.80
C PRO A 94 10.28 -8.71 -12.93
N SER A 95 11.11 -9.51 -12.26
CA SER A 95 12.58 -9.39 -12.28
C SER A 95 13.20 -9.95 -13.57
N THR A 96 12.64 -9.54 -14.71
CA THR A 96 13.17 -9.84 -16.03
C THR A 96 13.90 -8.60 -16.57
N SER A 97 14.80 -8.83 -17.54
CA SER A 97 15.49 -7.77 -18.26
C SER A 97 14.57 -6.97 -19.20
N ILE A 98 13.32 -7.42 -19.38
CA ILE A 98 12.34 -6.80 -20.28
C ILE A 98 11.68 -5.61 -19.57
N SER A 99 12.15 -4.40 -19.89
CA SER A 99 11.74 -3.15 -19.23
C SER A 99 10.25 -2.79 -19.38
N GLY A 100 9.58 -3.26 -20.44
CA GLY A 100 8.20 -2.88 -20.78
C GLY A 100 7.10 -3.45 -19.86
N ASN A 101 7.37 -4.53 -19.12
CA ASN A 101 6.34 -5.26 -18.37
C ASN A 101 6.41 -5.06 -16.85
N LYS A 102 7.28 -4.19 -16.36
CA LYS A 102 7.47 -3.92 -14.93
C LYS A 102 6.32 -3.07 -14.39
N ARG A 103 5.45 -3.70 -13.58
CA ARG A 103 4.21 -3.09 -13.05
C ARG A 103 4.24 -2.87 -11.55
N TYR A 104 5.13 -3.53 -10.84
CA TYR A 104 5.24 -3.45 -9.40
C TYR A 104 6.68 -3.16 -9.00
N ARG A 105 6.84 -2.52 -7.86
CA ARG A 105 8.13 -2.23 -7.24
C ARG A 105 8.04 -2.60 -5.78
N TRP A 106 9.12 -3.14 -5.23
CA TRP A 106 9.27 -3.32 -3.80
C TRP A 106 10.36 -2.39 -3.27
N SER A 107 10.23 -2.04 -2.01
CA SER A 107 11.22 -1.32 -1.20
C SER A 107 11.19 -1.93 0.19
N ALA A 108 12.25 -1.79 0.97
CA ALA A 108 12.30 -2.41 2.29
C ALA A 108 12.96 -1.48 3.29
N ILE A 109 12.49 -1.55 4.52
CA ILE A 109 13.17 -0.98 5.68
C ILE A 109 13.66 -2.12 6.57
N CYS A 110 14.81 -1.92 7.18
CA CYS A 110 15.48 -2.88 8.04
C CYS A 110 15.73 -2.26 9.41
N ARG A 111 15.57 -3.07 10.46
CA ARG A 111 15.93 -2.73 11.84
C ARG A 111 16.52 -3.94 12.53
N GLN A 112 17.29 -3.72 13.58
CA GLN A 112 17.70 -4.80 14.46
C GLN A 112 16.52 -5.22 15.34
N VAL A 113 16.37 -6.51 15.63
CA VAL A 113 15.27 -6.98 16.50
C VAL A 113 15.50 -6.57 17.95
N ASP A 114 16.74 -6.73 18.41
CA ASP A 114 17.16 -6.42 19.77
C ASP A 114 18.67 -6.15 19.77
N SER A 115 19.13 -5.22 20.62
CA SER A 115 20.55 -4.87 20.77
C SER A 115 21.42 -6.08 21.14
N GLY A 116 20.84 -7.09 21.81
CA GLY A 116 21.54 -8.33 22.18
C GLY A 116 21.74 -9.33 21.04
N SER A 117 21.08 -9.18 19.89
CA SER A 117 21.12 -10.13 18.77
C SER A 117 21.39 -9.42 17.43
N PRO A 118 22.65 -9.05 17.13
CA PRO A 118 23.00 -8.31 15.90
C PRO A 118 22.73 -9.08 14.61
N ASP A 119 22.69 -10.41 14.68
CA ASP A 119 22.43 -11.27 13.53
C ASP A 119 20.94 -11.28 13.12
N LEU A 120 20.04 -10.87 14.03
CA LEU A 120 18.60 -10.90 13.80
C LEU A 120 18.10 -9.52 13.36
N VAL A 121 17.76 -9.45 12.08
CA VAL A 121 17.27 -8.24 11.44
C VAL A 121 15.80 -8.43 11.08
N GLN A 122 14.97 -7.50 11.54
CA GLN A 122 13.58 -7.39 11.11
C GLN A 122 13.53 -6.58 9.82
N VAL A 123 13.01 -7.21 8.78
CA VAL A 123 12.88 -6.64 7.44
C VAL A 123 11.42 -6.44 7.13
N THR A 124 11.04 -5.22 6.79
CA THR A 124 9.68 -4.85 6.40
C THR A 124 9.68 -4.40 4.95
N VAL A 125 9.03 -5.18 4.08
CA VAL A 125 8.96 -4.97 2.63
C VAL A 125 7.64 -4.31 2.28
N PHE A 126 7.72 -3.15 1.63
CA PHE A 126 6.60 -2.44 1.02
C PHE A 126 6.50 -2.83 -0.44
N ILE A 127 5.28 -3.15 -0.88
CA ILE A 127 5.01 -3.51 -2.26
C ILE A 127 4.07 -2.49 -2.84
N SER A 128 4.52 -1.89 -3.94
CA SER A 128 3.85 -0.77 -4.56
C SER A 128 3.60 -1.01 -6.03
N ARG A 129 2.46 -0.52 -6.52
CA ARG A 129 2.19 -0.44 -7.96
C ARG A 129 3.04 0.66 -8.59
N LYS A 130 3.41 0.47 -9.86
CA LYS A 130 3.91 1.55 -10.69
C LYS A 130 2.79 2.58 -10.89
N GLY A 131 3.11 3.86 -10.69
CA GLY A 131 2.19 4.95 -11.01
C GLY A 131 1.91 5.06 -12.50
N GLY A 132 0.88 5.83 -12.88
CA GLY A 132 0.63 6.19 -14.27
C GLY A 132 1.83 6.95 -14.88
N GLY A 133 1.94 6.95 -16.21
CA GLY A 133 3.02 7.68 -16.90
C GLY A 133 3.07 9.14 -16.45
N GLY A 134 4.21 9.58 -15.92
CA GLY A 134 4.39 10.94 -15.39
C GLY A 134 4.14 11.10 -13.88
N SER A 135 3.72 10.05 -13.16
CA SER A 135 3.58 10.12 -11.70
C SER A 135 4.92 10.40 -11.03
N LYS A 136 4.92 11.36 -10.11
CA LYS A 136 6.08 11.76 -9.32
C LYS A 136 5.77 11.57 -7.84
N TYR A 137 6.71 10.97 -7.12
CA TYR A 137 6.63 10.70 -5.69
C TYR A 137 7.67 11.54 -4.96
N PRO A 138 7.48 11.88 -3.69
CA PRO A 138 8.54 12.52 -2.91
C PRO A 138 9.80 11.65 -2.85
N ASP A 139 10.95 12.29 -2.89
CA ASP A 139 12.23 11.65 -2.65
C ASP A 139 12.56 11.74 -1.15
N PRO A 140 12.67 10.61 -0.43
CA PRO A 140 12.98 10.62 1.01
C PRO A 140 14.37 11.17 1.32
N ASN A 141 15.32 11.04 0.38
CA ASN A 141 16.71 11.45 0.57
C ASN A 141 17.04 12.76 -0.17
N GLY A 142 16.06 13.34 -0.85
CA GLY A 142 16.22 14.56 -1.63
C GLY A 142 15.92 15.83 -0.83
N SER A 143 16.38 16.97 -1.34
CA SER A 143 15.97 18.29 -0.82
C SER A 143 14.45 18.48 -0.94
N SER A 144 13.87 19.34 -0.11
CA SER A 144 12.43 19.65 -0.17
C SER A 144 12.01 19.96 -1.62
N GLY A 145 10.96 19.26 -2.09
CA GLY A 145 10.50 19.33 -3.47
C GLY A 145 11.06 18.26 -4.42
N ALA A 146 12.15 17.56 -4.09
CA ALA A 146 12.72 16.48 -4.90
C ALA A 146 11.69 15.36 -5.16
N THR A 147 11.78 14.74 -6.34
CA THR A 147 10.83 13.71 -6.74
C THR A 147 11.44 12.51 -7.43
N LEU A 148 10.89 11.34 -7.10
CA LEU A 148 11.16 10.05 -7.72
C LEU A 148 10.09 9.72 -8.75
N SER A 149 10.45 8.91 -9.75
CA SER A 149 9.50 8.34 -10.72
C SER A 149 8.78 7.10 -10.19
N TYR A 150 9.04 6.72 -8.94
CA TYR A 150 8.55 5.51 -8.30
C TYR A 150 8.24 5.77 -6.82
N PRO A 151 7.30 5.01 -6.24
CA PRO A 151 7.00 5.07 -4.82
C PRO A 151 8.16 4.51 -4.00
N SER A 152 8.50 5.20 -2.91
CA SER A 152 9.52 4.82 -1.93
C SER A 152 9.01 5.09 -0.51
N PRO A 153 9.49 4.37 0.52
CA PRO A 153 9.16 4.67 1.91
C PRO A 153 9.58 6.09 2.24
N TYR A 154 8.72 6.81 2.94
CA TYR A 154 8.94 8.18 3.37
C TYR A 154 8.69 8.25 4.87
N LYS A 155 9.68 8.78 5.61
CA LYS A 155 9.63 8.95 7.06
C LYS A 155 8.84 10.22 7.37
N MET A 156 7.84 10.10 8.23
CA MET A 156 6.96 11.18 8.65
C MET A 156 6.96 11.28 10.16
N GLU A 157 7.11 12.49 10.69
CA GLU A 157 7.03 12.70 12.13
C GLU A 157 5.56 12.71 12.59
N VAL A 158 5.26 11.91 13.62
CA VAL A 158 3.94 11.87 14.26
C VAL A 158 4.08 12.08 15.76
N LEU A 159 3.00 12.57 16.36
CA LEU A 159 2.88 12.84 17.79
C LEU A 159 1.70 12.02 18.32
N THR A 160 1.78 11.61 19.58
CA THR A 160 0.60 11.06 20.25
C THR A 160 -0.45 12.18 20.38
N SER A 161 -1.68 11.90 19.94
CA SER A 161 -2.78 12.88 19.94
C SER A 161 -3.13 13.35 21.36
N GLY A 162 -2.89 12.48 22.36
CA GLY A 162 -3.26 12.71 23.77
C GLY A 162 -4.75 12.53 24.04
N MET A 163 -5.58 12.32 23.01
CA MET A 163 -7.02 12.09 23.10
C MET A 163 -7.40 10.59 23.17
N GLY A 164 -6.60 9.72 22.55
CA GLY A 164 -6.78 8.27 22.60
C GLY A 164 -5.46 7.53 22.39
N ASN A 165 -5.38 6.29 22.89
CA ASN A 165 -4.18 5.46 22.72
C ASN A 165 -4.01 4.96 21.29
N ASN A 166 -5.03 5.05 20.45
CA ASN A 166 -5.05 4.65 19.04
C ASN A 166 -5.11 5.84 18.07
N GLU A 167 -4.85 7.05 18.57
CA GLU A 167 -4.89 8.27 17.77
C GLU A 167 -3.52 8.93 17.70
N LEU A 168 -3.12 9.27 16.47
CA LEU A 168 -1.88 9.98 16.20
C LEU A 168 -2.18 11.31 15.54
N ARG A 169 -1.36 12.31 15.86
CA ARG A 169 -1.35 13.62 15.21
C ARG A 169 -0.13 13.72 14.31
N ILE A 170 -0.34 13.98 13.02
CA ILE A 170 0.71 14.25 12.05
C ILE A 170 1.34 15.59 12.40
N LYS A 171 2.67 15.63 12.53
CA LYS A 171 3.35 16.89 12.82
C LYS A 171 3.41 17.74 11.55
N THR A 172 2.63 18.82 11.51
CA THR A 172 2.50 19.67 10.31
C THR A 172 3.50 20.80 10.22
N THR A 173 4.31 21.02 11.25
CA THR A 173 5.34 22.07 11.25
C THR A 173 6.38 21.81 10.17
N GLY A 174 6.39 22.64 9.12
CA GLY A 174 7.35 22.55 8.02
C GLY A 174 6.95 21.61 6.89
N LEU A 175 5.75 21.01 6.95
CA LEU A 175 5.18 20.22 5.86
C LEU A 175 4.38 21.10 4.89
N ASP A 176 4.50 20.80 3.60
CA ASP A 176 3.57 21.35 2.60
C ASP A 176 2.16 20.75 2.81
N GLU A 177 1.10 21.49 2.44
CA GLU A 177 -0.29 21.01 2.51
C GLU A 177 -0.50 19.66 1.81
N LYS A 178 0.31 19.34 0.79
CA LYS A 178 0.27 18.05 0.09
C LYS A 178 0.89 16.92 0.90
N GLU A 179 1.85 17.20 1.76
CA GLU A 179 2.57 16.20 2.56
C GLU A 179 1.71 15.71 3.73
N LYS A 180 0.81 16.56 4.23
CA LYS A 180 -0.27 16.14 5.14
C LYS A 180 -1.08 14.97 4.58
N THR A 181 -1.25 14.93 3.26
CA THR A 181 -2.03 13.87 2.58
C THR A 181 -1.24 12.59 2.32
N TYR A 182 0.00 12.47 2.80
CA TYR A 182 0.77 11.23 2.66
C TYR A 182 0.20 10.09 3.49
N ILE A 183 -0.42 10.43 4.62
CA ILE A 183 -1.14 9.49 5.48
C ILE A 183 -2.63 9.85 5.38
N ASN A 184 -3.43 8.97 4.77
CA ASN A 184 -4.89 9.06 4.79
C ASN A 184 -5.51 7.67 5.04
N ASP A 185 -6.84 7.62 5.01
CA ASP A 185 -7.67 6.44 5.18
C ASP A 185 -7.19 5.24 4.37
N GLY A 186 -7.06 4.10 5.07
CA GLY A 186 -6.64 2.84 4.48
C GLY A 186 -5.15 2.75 4.15
N SER A 187 -4.35 3.78 4.43
CA SER A 187 -2.88 3.70 4.34
C SER A 187 -2.33 2.71 5.38
N ARG A 188 -1.14 2.19 5.09
CA ARG A 188 -0.37 1.38 6.04
C ARG A 188 0.86 2.16 6.45
N ILE A 189 1.07 2.26 7.74
CA ILE A 189 2.20 2.93 8.34
C ILE A 189 3.00 1.91 9.15
N VAL A 190 4.31 2.12 9.25
CA VAL A 190 5.20 1.29 10.05
C VAL A 190 5.90 2.19 11.05
N ASP A 191 5.76 1.86 12.33
CA ASP A 191 6.46 2.56 13.40
C ASP A 191 7.98 2.37 13.27
N ASP A 192 8.74 3.45 13.41
CA ASP A 192 10.19 3.42 13.33
C ASP A 192 10.81 2.65 14.52
N ASP A 193 10.27 2.88 15.73
CA ASP A 193 10.84 2.41 17.00
C ASP A 193 10.55 0.94 17.29
N THR A 194 9.37 0.45 16.92
CA THR A 194 8.99 -0.96 17.13
C THR A 194 8.95 -1.77 15.84
N GLY A 195 8.92 -1.09 14.68
CA GLY A 195 8.69 -1.74 13.39
C GLY A 195 7.30 -2.37 13.26
N ALA A 196 6.36 -2.01 14.14
CA ALA A 196 5.00 -2.51 14.11
C ALA A 196 4.21 -1.87 12.96
N ILE A 197 3.44 -2.69 12.23
CA ILE A 197 2.65 -2.26 11.07
C ILE A 197 1.23 -1.91 11.52
N TYR A 198 0.79 -0.68 11.29
CA TYR A 198 -0.57 -0.21 11.59
C TYR A 198 -1.34 0.09 10.31
N ARG A 199 -2.66 -0.02 10.40
CA ARG A 199 -3.56 0.46 9.36
C ARG A 199 -4.27 1.71 9.84
N VAL A 200 -4.22 2.75 9.02
CA VAL A 200 -5.02 3.95 9.25
C VAL A 200 -6.46 3.64 8.91
N GLY A 201 -7.33 3.70 9.91
CA GLY A 201 -8.77 3.52 9.77
C GLY A 201 -9.40 4.71 9.08
N GLU A 202 -9.26 5.87 9.70
CA GLU A 202 -9.89 7.12 9.29
C GLU A 202 -9.04 8.33 9.72
N ARG A 203 -9.09 9.40 8.94
CA ARG A 203 -8.57 10.72 9.26
C ARG A 203 -9.72 11.64 9.64
N TYR A 204 -9.60 12.36 10.77
CA TYR A 204 -10.70 13.19 11.25
C TYR A 204 -10.96 14.40 10.34
N VAL A 205 -12.24 14.72 10.16
CA VAL A 205 -12.67 15.81 9.28
C VAL A 205 -12.47 17.19 9.92
N GLU A 206 -12.66 17.28 11.24
CA GLU A 206 -12.56 18.54 11.99
C GLU A 206 -11.13 18.91 12.37
N ASP A 207 -10.31 17.89 12.67
CA ASP A 207 -8.87 18.03 12.90
C ASP A 207 -8.15 17.10 11.91
N ASP A 208 -7.87 17.63 10.72
CA ASP A 208 -7.29 16.84 9.65
C ASP A 208 -5.88 16.37 10.00
N ASP A 209 -5.24 16.89 11.03
CA ASP A 209 -3.93 16.38 11.44
C ASP A 209 -4.04 15.08 12.26
N ILE A 210 -5.25 14.63 12.61
CA ILE A 210 -5.45 13.44 13.43
C ILE A 210 -5.90 12.23 12.62
N ILE A 211 -5.23 11.10 12.88
CA ILE A 211 -5.52 9.81 12.29
C ILE A 211 -5.87 8.79 13.38
N LEU A 212 -6.86 7.96 13.09
CA LEU A 212 -7.28 6.83 13.89
C LEU A 212 -6.63 5.55 13.36
N LEU A 213 -5.98 4.80 14.26
CA LEU A 213 -5.37 3.52 13.95
C LEU A 213 -6.32 2.35 14.22
N ASP A 214 -6.03 1.23 13.59
CA ASP A 214 -6.75 -0.04 13.78
C ASP A 214 -6.53 -0.69 15.15
N ARG A 215 -5.51 -0.26 15.90
CA ARG A 215 -5.16 -0.72 17.24
C ARG A 215 -4.39 0.34 18.02
N ASP A 216 -4.22 0.11 19.32
CA ASP A 216 -3.46 0.99 20.21
C ASP A 216 -2.02 1.18 19.72
N TRP A 217 -1.59 2.42 19.72
CA TRP A 217 -0.24 2.85 19.40
C TRP A 217 0.72 2.48 20.51
N SER A 218 1.74 1.70 20.17
CA SER A 218 2.81 1.30 21.09
C SER A 218 4.16 1.94 20.76
N GLY A 219 4.22 2.77 19.73
CA GLY A 219 5.45 3.39 19.23
C GLY A 219 5.76 4.73 19.88
N GLY A 220 6.87 5.34 19.49
CA GLY A 220 7.42 6.52 20.15
C GLY A 220 8.09 7.53 19.23
N GLY A 221 7.62 7.72 18.00
CA GLY A 221 8.28 8.69 17.13
C GLY A 221 7.74 8.73 15.72
N ASP A 222 8.62 8.49 14.77
CA ASP A 222 8.33 8.64 13.34
C ASP A 222 7.66 7.39 12.78
N VAL A 223 6.97 7.58 11.65
CA VAL A 223 6.36 6.48 10.91
C VAL A 223 6.79 6.48 9.45
N TRP A 224 6.97 5.28 8.91
CA TRP A 224 7.23 5.04 7.50
C TRP A 224 5.93 4.80 6.76
N VAL A 225 5.70 5.56 5.70
CA VAL A 225 4.55 5.42 4.81
C VAL A 225 5.01 5.40 3.36
N ILE A 226 4.23 4.76 2.48
CA ILE A 226 4.40 4.95 1.04
C ILE A 226 3.41 6.03 0.58
N PRO A 227 3.89 7.24 0.25
CA PRO A 227 3.01 8.35 -0.10
C PRO A 227 2.36 8.17 -1.48
N PRO A 228 1.20 8.82 -1.72
CA PRO A 228 0.62 8.91 -3.04
C PRO A 228 1.47 9.82 -3.96
N PRO A 229 1.23 9.83 -5.28
CA PRO A 229 1.90 10.75 -6.19
C PRO A 229 1.61 12.22 -5.82
N LYS A 230 2.60 13.13 -5.97
CA LYS A 230 2.43 14.59 -5.71
C LYS A 230 1.35 15.26 -6.57
N GLY A 231 0.99 14.65 -7.70
CA GLY A 231 -0.09 15.07 -8.58
C GLY A 231 -1.48 14.58 -8.15
N GLY A 232 -1.58 13.90 -7.01
CA GLY A 232 -2.78 13.18 -6.60
C GLY A 232 -2.90 11.82 -7.31
N GLY A 233 -3.77 10.97 -6.78
CA GLY A 233 -4.09 9.67 -7.39
C GLY A 233 -4.27 8.55 -6.38
N ARG A 234 -4.40 7.33 -6.91
CA ARG A 234 -4.57 6.12 -6.10
C ARG A 234 -3.30 5.81 -5.31
N TYR A 235 -3.46 5.44 -4.04
CA TYR A 235 -2.39 4.94 -3.20
C TYR A 235 -1.61 3.82 -3.88
N PRO A 236 -0.27 3.94 -3.96
CA PRO A 236 0.52 2.95 -4.68
C PRO A 236 0.76 1.70 -3.84
N CYS A 237 0.75 1.79 -2.51
CA CYS A 237 0.98 0.67 -1.61
C CYS A 237 -0.12 -0.38 -1.74
N ILE A 238 0.26 -1.61 -2.02
CA ILE A 238 -0.63 -2.77 -2.14
C ILE A 238 -0.63 -3.56 -0.83
N ALA A 239 0.58 -3.85 -0.33
CA ALA A 239 0.81 -4.71 0.82
C ALA A 239 2.13 -4.35 1.50
N VAL A 240 2.19 -4.64 2.80
CA VAL A 240 3.40 -4.57 3.61
C VAL A 240 3.57 -5.95 4.24
N TYR A 241 4.74 -6.53 4.11
CA TYR A 241 5.10 -7.84 4.66
C TYR A 241 6.33 -7.69 5.53
N GLN A 242 6.40 -8.48 6.60
CA GLN A 242 7.48 -8.39 7.56
C GLN A 242 8.01 -9.78 7.87
N ARG A 243 9.33 -9.89 7.99
CA ARG A 243 10.01 -11.13 8.34
C ARG A 243 11.26 -10.83 9.16
N ILE A 244 11.54 -11.67 10.16
CA ILE A 244 12.82 -11.68 10.84
C ILE A 244 13.76 -12.61 10.07
N ILE A 245 14.92 -12.09 9.71
CA ILE A 245 15.94 -12.79 8.94
C ILE A 245 17.22 -12.83 9.77
N LYS A 246 17.86 -13.99 9.79
CA LYS A 246 19.20 -14.15 10.33
C LYS A 246 20.22 -13.98 9.21
N PHE A 247 21.18 -13.08 9.40
CA PHE A 247 22.29 -12.84 8.47
C PHE A 247 23.58 -13.50 8.95
#